data_AF-A0A958AKM6-F1
#
_entry.id   AF-A0A958AKM6-F1
#
_cell.length_a   1.000
_cell.length_b   1.000
_cell.length_c   1.000
_cell.angle_alpha   90.00
_cell.angle_beta   90.00
_cell.angle_gamma   90.00
#
_symmetry.space_group_name_H-M   'P 1'
#
loop_
_entity.id
_entity.type
_entity.pdbx_description
1 polymer ?
#
loop_
_entity_poly.entity_id
_entity_poly.type
_entity_poly.pdbx_seq_one_letter_code
_entity_poly.pdbx_strand_id
1 'polypeptide(L)'
;MPVPTTTLTTTTYLPLIHGNAPAPIVIAAAHIDSALSGEADEALLLWNTGMRSQSLAGWQIATASRRTTFPITSTLQLGPGEQVWCAAEAAIFRLSFGKEAACEWAVDSDPQSIDLIGKLTLANQGGRIQLYSATGALIDTLLYGDESTPAAGWFGPAAQIYARGDIPAVGQIWQRKLDPVTGSPLDTDRATDWSGDLGDLQWGRQVHMPGWQQLSIVPVVVANATMTVAVGPEGLYQPLANFIAATHKTLDLSLYTFEHKELAELVAAAAQRGVRVRLLLEGSPPGGISDLQKWSVMTIVAAGGEVHYLAVNERAPKGYRTRYRYLHAKYGISDGQSIFNGTENLTYDAMPVTNAEPSGGRRGFYLFVNARQVAERFEQLFTHDWAP
;
A
#
# COMPACT_ATOMS: atom_id res chain seq x y z
N MET A 1 -40.47 -40.71 -54.83
CA MET A 1 -39.15 -40.06 -54.74
C MET A 1 -39.34 -38.70 -54.09
N PRO A 2 -38.81 -38.44 -52.89
CA PRO A 2 -38.74 -37.10 -52.32
C PRO A 2 -37.46 -36.39 -52.74
N VAL A 3 -37.56 -35.11 -53.09
CA VAL A 3 -36.44 -34.23 -53.44
C VAL A 3 -35.77 -33.75 -52.14
N PRO A 4 -34.43 -33.80 -51.99
CA PRO A 4 -33.77 -33.26 -50.82
C PRO A 4 -33.64 -31.74 -50.95
N THR A 5 -34.16 -31.02 -49.96
CA THR A 5 -33.95 -29.59 -49.75
C THR A 5 -32.56 -29.38 -49.12
N THR A 6 -31.65 -28.78 -49.86
CA THR A 6 -30.36 -28.29 -49.35
C THR A 6 -30.57 -27.00 -48.57
N THR A 7 -30.38 -27.06 -47.25
CA THR A 7 -30.26 -25.86 -46.40
C THR A 7 -28.87 -25.26 -46.59
N LEU A 8 -28.80 -24.06 -47.16
CA LEU A 8 -27.58 -23.26 -47.21
C LEU A 8 -27.34 -22.65 -45.82
N THR A 9 -26.28 -23.07 -45.14
CA THR A 9 -25.79 -22.42 -43.92
C THR A 9 -24.99 -21.18 -44.31
N THR A 10 -25.58 -20.01 -44.12
CA THR A 10 -24.90 -18.73 -44.32
C THR A 10 -23.95 -18.49 -43.14
N THR A 11 -22.63 -18.56 -43.36
CA THR A 11 -21.64 -18.17 -42.36
C THR A 11 -21.62 -16.64 -42.26
N THR A 12 -22.09 -16.09 -41.14
CA THR A 12 -21.97 -14.67 -40.83
C THR A 12 -20.58 -14.40 -40.27
N TYR A 13 -19.76 -13.66 -41.01
CA TYR A 13 -18.49 -13.14 -40.50
C TYR A 13 -18.74 -11.78 -39.85
N LEU A 14 -18.45 -11.67 -38.56
CA LEU A 14 -18.43 -10.38 -37.87
C LEU A 14 -17.17 -9.61 -38.28
N PRO A 15 -17.24 -8.26 -38.41
CA PRO A 15 -16.05 -7.47 -38.67
C PRO A 15 -15.04 -7.66 -37.53
N LEU A 16 -13.79 -7.89 -37.89
CA LEU A 16 -12.67 -7.83 -36.95
C LEU A 16 -12.50 -6.36 -36.53
N ILE A 17 -13.08 -6.00 -35.38
CA ILE A 17 -12.82 -4.72 -34.74
C ILE A 17 -11.43 -4.79 -34.14
N HIS A 18 -10.44 -4.19 -34.80
CA HIS A 18 -9.16 -3.89 -34.18
C HIS A 18 -9.40 -2.76 -33.18
N GLY A 19 -9.45 -3.08 -31.88
CA GLY A 19 -8.98 -2.11 -30.89
C GLY A 19 -7.51 -1.83 -31.16
N ASN A 20 -7.02 -0.65 -30.80
CA ASN A 20 -5.58 -0.42 -30.75
C ASN A 20 -4.96 -1.56 -29.92
N ALA A 21 -3.85 -2.14 -30.40
CA ALA A 21 -3.13 -3.11 -29.59
C ALA A 21 -2.79 -2.44 -28.25
N PRO A 22 -3.04 -3.10 -27.11
CA PRO A 22 -2.78 -2.50 -25.81
C PRO A 22 -1.34 -2.02 -25.73
N ALA A 23 -1.14 -0.81 -25.20
CA ALA A 23 0.17 -0.22 -25.03
C ALA A 23 1.06 -1.20 -24.24
N PRO A 24 2.28 -1.53 -24.70
CA PRO A 24 3.10 -2.54 -24.04
C PRO A 24 3.59 -2.08 -22.65
N ILE A 25 3.72 -0.77 -22.46
CA ILE A 25 4.02 -0.13 -21.18
C ILE A 25 2.99 0.97 -20.96
N VAL A 26 2.48 1.10 -19.75
CA VAL A 26 1.58 2.20 -19.34
C VAL A 26 2.14 2.97 -18.15
N ILE A 27 1.73 4.23 -18.02
CA ILE A 27 1.85 5.03 -16.80
C ILE A 27 0.77 4.52 -15.85
N ALA A 28 1.14 3.65 -14.92
CA ALA A 28 0.22 3.02 -13.98
C ALA A 28 -0.09 3.89 -12.76
N ALA A 29 0.83 4.77 -12.38
CA ALA A 29 0.64 5.73 -11.31
C ALA A 29 1.53 6.96 -11.46
N ALA A 30 1.14 8.06 -10.82
CA ALA A 30 1.91 9.28 -10.72
C ALA A 30 1.74 9.92 -9.34
N HIS A 31 2.84 10.29 -8.68
CA HIS A 31 2.89 11.13 -7.49
C HIS A 31 3.40 12.50 -7.93
N ILE A 32 2.51 13.49 -7.88
CA ILE A 32 2.70 14.78 -8.56
C ILE A 32 2.79 15.90 -7.53
N ASP A 33 1.66 16.31 -6.95
CA ASP A 33 1.59 17.37 -5.95
C ASP A 33 2.04 16.84 -4.58
N SER A 34 3.36 16.68 -4.39
CA SER A 34 3.91 16.12 -3.17
C SER A 34 3.63 17.01 -1.95
N ALA A 35 3.55 16.38 -0.79
CA ALA A 35 3.53 17.11 0.47
C ALA A 35 4.91 17.69 0.86
N LEU A 36 6.00 17.24 0.23
CA LEU A 36 7.35 17.71 0.49
C LEU A 36 7.65 19.02 -0.24
N SER A 37 8.35 19.94 0.43
CA SER A 37 8.82 21.17 -0.19
C SER A 37 9.81 20.84 -1.33
N GLY A 38 9.56 21.36 -2.52
CA GLY A 38 10.39 21.08 -3.71
C GLY A 38 10.15 19.72 -4.35
N GLU A 39 9.26 18.91 -3.77
CA GLU A 39 8.64 17.76 -4.43
C GLU A 39 9.63 16.69 -4.91
N ALA A 40 10.72 16.54 -4.15
CA ALA A 40 11.83 15.63 -4.46
C ALA A 40 11.41 14.14 -4.51
N ASP A 41 10.25 13.77 -3.96
CA ASP A 41 9.67 12.43 -4.05
C ASP A 41 8.63 12.27 -5.16
N GLU A 42 8.41 13.27 -6.03
CA GLU A 42 7.62 13.11 -7.27
C GLU A 42 8.04 11.83 -7.99
N ALA A 43 7.08 11.06 -8.49
CA ALA A 43 7.39 9.75 -9.04
C ALA A 43 6.35 9.29 -10.06
N LEU A 44 6.78 8.46 -11.00
CA LEU A 44 5.95 7.81 -12.00
C LEU A 44 6.16 6.30 -11.93
N LEU A 45 5.08 5.54 -11.94
CA LEU A 45 5.11 4.09 -12.03
C LEU A 45 4.86 3.68 -13.48
N LEU A 46 5.83 3.01 -14.08
CA LEU A 46 5.67 2.38 -15.38
C LEU A 46 5.38 0.89 -15.19
N TRP A 47 4.44 0.35 -15.95
CA TRP A 47 4.07 -1.07 -15.87
C TRP A 47 4.05 -1.69 -17.27
N ASN A 48 4.79 -2.78 -17.45
CA ASN A 48 4.67 -3.62 -18.64
C ASN A 48 3.42 -4.51 -18.58
N THR A 49 2.40 -4.15 -19.36
CA THR A 49 1.16 -4.91 -19.54
C THR A 49 1.24 -5.85 -20.76
N GLY A 50 2.33 -5.77 -21.53
CA GLY A 50 2.60 -6.64 -22.65
C GLY A 50 3.10 -8.03 -22.25
N MET A 51 3.11 -8.94 -23.22
CA MET A 51 3.57 -10.33 -23.02
C MET A 51 5.08 -10.53 -23.24
N ARG A 52 5.83 -9.45 -23.50
CA ARG A 52 7.27 -9.51 -23.80
C ARG A 52 8.03 -8.50 -22.97
N SER A 53 9.26 -8.85 -22.60
CA SER A 53 10.16 -7.90 -21.97
C SER A 53 10.41 -6.70 -22.88
N GLN A 54 10.43 -5.50 -22.30
CA GLN A 54 10.67 -4.23 -23.00
C GLN A 54 11.94 -3.58 -22.43
N SER A 55 12.89 -3.28 -23.31
CA SER A 55 13.99 -2.38 -22.97
C SER A 55 13.47 -0.94 -22.94
N LEU A 56 13.84 -0.19 -21.91
CA LEU A 56 13.52 1.23 -21.81
C LEU A 56 14.59 2.15 -22.41
N ALA A 57 15.69 1.62 -22.97
CA ALA A 57 16.73 2.44 -23.59
C ALA A 57 16.15 3.36 -24.68
N GLY A 58 16.39 4.67 -24.55
CA GLY A 58 15.90 5.70 -25.47
C GLY A 58 14.42 6.06 -25.32
N TRP A 59 13.65 5.40 -24.45
CA TRP A 59 12.28 5.82 -24.13
C TRP A 59 12.26 7.19 -23.46
N GLN A 60 11.14 7.90 -23.57
CA GLN A 60 11.05 9.28 -23.12
C GLN A 60 9.76 9.51 -22.35
N ILE A 61 9.86 10.34 -21.32
CA ILE A 61 8.71 10.86 -20.59
C ILE A 61 8.69 12.36 -20.84
N ALA A 62 7.53 12.92 -21.19
CA ALA A 62 7.39 14.35 -21.44
C ALA A 62 6.16 14.92 -20.74
N THR A 63 6.30 16.17 -20.31
CA THR A 63 5.19 17.04 -19.94
C THR A 63 4.98 18.10 -21.02
N ALA A 64 4.10 19.07 -20.78
CA ALA A 64 3.89 20.17 -21.72
C ALA A 64 5.15 21.03 -21.96
N SER A 65 6.07 21.10 -20.99
CA SER A 65 7.21 22.02 -21.00
C SER A 65 8.58 21.33 -20.97
N ARG A 66 8.64 20.07 -20.53
CA ARG A 66 9.88 19.35 -20.24
C ARG A 66 9.85 17.93 -20.79
N ARG A 67 11.04 17.34 -20.92
CA ARG A 67 11.23 15.95 -21.34
C ARG A 67 12.43 15.38 -20.62
N THR A 68 12.33 14.12 -20.26
CA THR A 68 13.44 13.30 -19.80
C THR A 68 13.52 12.01 -20.63
N THR A 69 14.70 11.44 -20.75
CA THR A 69 14.99 10.30 -21.62
C THR A 69 15.80 9.25 -20.88
N PHE A 70 15.39 8.00 -20.97
CA PHE A 70 16.25 6.88 -20.56
C PHE A 70 17.50 6.85 -21.43
N PRO A 71 18.72 6.89 -20.85
CA PRO A 71 19.95 6.84 -21.63
C PRO A 71 19.94 5.66 -22.62
N ILE A 72 20.51 5.85 -23.81
CA ILE A 72 20.59 4.75 -24.79
C ILE A 72 21.47 3.59 -24.30
N THR A 73 22.32 3.86 -23.31
CA THR A 73 23.15 2.89 -22.60
C THR A 73 22.44 2.20 -21.44
N SER A 74 21.18 2.56 -21.14
CA SER A 74 20.39 1.93 -20.08
C SER A 74 20.21 0.44 -20.35
N THR A 75 20.45 -0.36 -19.32
CA THR A 75 20.21 -1.81 -19.34
C THR A 75 18.87 -2.20 -18.70
N LEU A 76 18.05 -1.22 -18.30
CA LEU A 76 16.77 -1.46 -17.65
C LEU A 76 15.81 -2.13 -18.62
N GLN A 77 15.33 -3.31 -18.23
CA GLN A 77 14.29 -4.05 -18.92
C GLN A 77 13.14 -4.35 -17.96
N LEU A 78 11.92 -4.19 -18.45
CA LEU A 78 10.71 -4.59 -17.74
C LEU A 78 10.19 -5.86 -18.36
N GLY A 79 10.18 -6.97 -17.63
CA GLY A 79 9.51 -8.20 -17.98
C GLY A 79 7.97 -8.07 -17.98
N PRO A 80 7.24 -9.05 -18.54
CA PRO A 80 5.78 -9.06 -18.51
C PRO A 80 5.24 -8.96 -17.08
N GLY A 81 4.35 -8.00 -16.83
CA GLY A 81 3.76 -7.77 -15.51
C GLY A 81 4.66 -7.01 -14.52
N GLU A 82 5.92 -6.72 -14.89
CA GLU A 82 6.84 -5.97 -14.03
C GLU A 82 6.53 -4.47 -14.01
N GLN A 83 6.83 -3.86 -12.88
CA GLN A 83 6.62 -2.45 -12.59
C GLN A 83 7.93 -1.80 -12.17
N VAL A 84 8.15 -0.54 -12.56
CA VAL A 84 9.27 0.26 -12.04
C VAL A 84 8.81 1.65 -11.67
N TRP A 85 9.32 2.14 -10.54
CA TRP A 85 9.22 3.55 -10.18
C TRP A 85 10.40 4.32 -10.77
N CYS A 86 10.10 5.50 -11.27
CA CYS A 86 11.06 6.53 -11.59
C CYS A 86 10.70 7.76 -10.78
N ALA A 87 11.68 8.42 -10.17
CA ALA A 87 11.43 9.51 -9.23
C ALA A 87 12.18 10.81 -9.58
N ALA A 88 11.83 11.93 -8.96
CA ALA A 88 12.63 13.14 -9.04
C ALA A 88 14.00 12.90 -8.38
N GLU A 89 14.02 12.48 -7.13
CA GLU A 89 15.21 12.05 -6.39
C GLU A 89 14.94 10.69 -5.74
N ALA A 90 15.63 9.64 -6.19
CA ALA A 90 15.44 8.27 -5.74
C ALA A 90 15.67 8.10 -4.22
N ALA A 91 16.64 8.81 -3.65
CA ALA A 91 16.93 8.75 -2.22
C ALA A 91 15.77 9.29 -1.37
N ILE A 92 15.12 10.38 -1.81
CA ILE A 92 13.98 10.97 -1.09
C ILE A 92 12.71 10.14 -1.33
N PHE A 93 12.51 9.65 -2.56
CA PHE A 93 11.45 8.70 -2.88
C PHE A 93 11.47 7.48 -1.95
N ARG A 94 12.65 6.89 -1.71
CA ARG A 94 12.80 5.75 -0.77
C ARG A 94 12.28 6.07 0.62
N LEU A 95 12.56 7.26 1.14
CA LEU A 95 12.08 7.70 2.46
C LEU A 95 10.56 7.91 2.49
N SER A 96 9.95 8.35 1.39
CA SER A 96 8.49 8.55 1.30
C SER A 96 7.72 7.25 1.04
N PHE A 97 8.24 6.38 0.17
CA PHE A 97 7.54 5.20 -0.34
C PHE A 97 7.94 3.90 0.35
N GLY A 98 9.09 3.85 1.02
CA GLY A 98 9.68 2.61 1.55
C GLY A 98 10.10 1.64 0.43
N LYS A 99 10.39 2.15 -0.77
CA LYS A 99 10.74 1.38 -1.98
C LYS A 99 11.84 2.07 -2.76
N GLU A 100 12.64 1.29 -3.48
CA GLU A 100 13.65 1.82 -4.39
C GLU A 100 13.02 2.34 -5.69
N ALA A 101 13.57 3.42 -6.23
CA ALA A 101 13.28 3.88 -7.59
C ALA A 101 14.33 3.31 -8.55
N ALA A 102 13.89 2.78 -9.70
CA ALA A 102 14.80 2.25 -10.71
C ALA A 102 15.49 3.36 -11.51
N CYS A 103 14.90 4.56 -11.55
CA CYS A 103 15.46 5.68 -12.27
C CYS A 103 15.11 7.02 -11.62
N GLU A 104 15.89 8.06 -11.93
CA GLU A 104 15.66 9.41 -11.41
C GLU A 104 15.92 10.52 -12.44
N TRP A 105 15.26 11.68 -12.31
CA TRP A 105 15.34 12.75 -13.32
C TRP A 105 15.77 14.12 -12.79
N ALA A 106 15.83 14.37 -11.49
CA ALA A 106 16.14 15.71 -10.95
C ALA A 106 17.60 15.85 -10.52
N VAL A 107 18.12 14.88 -9.77
CA VAL A 107 19.48 14.86 -9.19
C VAL A 107 19.95 13.40 -9.13
N ASP A 108 21.24 13.15 -9.34
CA ASP A 108 21.92 11.87 -9.03
C ASP A 108 22.00 11.73 -7.50
N SER A 109 21.01 11.07 -6.93
CA SER A 109 20.78 10.95 -5.49
C SER A 109 20.95 9.53 -4.98
N ASP A 110 20.82 8.52 -5.84
CA ASP A 110 21.09 7.12 -5.51
C ASP A 110 21.91 6.43 -6.61
N PRO A 111 23.13 5.92 -6.32
CA PRO A 111 23.98 5.28 -7.32
C PRO A 111 23.41 3.98 -7.90
N GLN A 112 22.35 3.43 -7.33
CA GLN A 112 21.65 2.25 -7.87
C GLN A 112 20.56 2.64 -8.89
N SER A 113 20.15 3.90 -8.91
CA SER A 113 19.14 4.41 -9.82
C SER A 113 19.79 4.86 -11.13
N ILE A 114 19.06 4.69 -12.23
CA ILE A 114 19.50 5.19 -13.54
C ILE A 114 19.19 6.68 -13.64
N ASP A 115 20.20 7.50 -13.89
CA ASP A 115 20.03 8.91 -14.23
C ASP A 115 19.39 9.08 -15.61
N LEU A 116 18.22 9.71 -15.64
CA LEU A 116 17.59 10.11 -16.88
C LEU A 116 18.21 11.39 -17.45
N ILE A 117 18.24 11.48 -18.78
CA ILE A 117 18.77 12.64 -19.49
C ILE A 117 17.68 13.70 -19.60
N GLY A 118 17.89 14.83 -18.91
CA GLY A 118 16.96 15.94 -18.84
C GLY A 118 16.04 15.83 -17.62
N LYS A 119 15.49 16.97 -17.18
CA LYS A 119 14.64 17.04 -15.99
C LYS A 119 13.17 17.12 -16.37
N LEU A 120 12.30 16.56 -15.55
CA LEU A 120 10.86 16.80 -15.59
C LEU A 120 10.45 17.89 -14.59
N THR A 121 9.27 18.42 -14.83
CA THR A 121 8.52 19.24 -13.87
C THR A 121 7.07 18.84 -14.06
N LEU A 122 6.44 18.33 -13.00
CA LEU A 122 5.03 18.00 -13.00
C LEU A 122 4.26 19.20 -12.45
N ALA A 123 3.08 19.50 -13.02
CA ALA A 123 2.30 20.67 -12.63
C ALA A 123 1.25 20.24 -11.59
N ASN A 124 1.29 20.81 -10.39
CA ASN A 124 0.49 20.35 -9.24
C ASN A 124 -1.02 20.38 -9.49
N GLN A 125 -1.50 21.47 -10.09
CA GLN A 125 -2.94 21.69 -10.30
C GLN A 125 -3.50 20.89 -11.47
N GLY A 126 -2.66 20.47 -12.41
CA GLY A 126 -3.09 19.74 -13.59
C GLY A 126 -2.13 19.87 -14.74
N GLY A 127 -2.09 18.85 -15.58
CA GLY A 127 -1.27 18.84 -16.78
C GLY A 127 -1.42 17.54 -17.56
N ARG A 128 -0.42 17.29 -18.40
CA ARG A 128 -0.28 16.01 -19.11
C ARG A 128 1.10 15.42 -18.92
N ILE A 129 1.15 14.10 -18.78
CA ILE A 129 2.36 13.30 -18.79
C ILE A 129 2.22 12.29 -19.93
N GLN A 130 3.22 12.21 -20.80
CA GLN A 130 3.18 11.39 -22.01
C GLN A 130 4.41 10.50 -22.08
N LEU A 131 4.19 9.22 -22.33
CA LEU A 131 5.22 8.20 -22.51
C LEU A 131 5.45 7.97 -24.00
N TYR A 132 6.71 8.02 -24.43
CA TYR A 132 7.12 7.76 -25.81
C TYR A 132 8.11 6.59 -25.85
N SER A 133 7.97 5.76 -26.88
CA SER A 133 8.94 4.71 -27.19
C SER A 133 10.26 5.29 -27.70
N ALA A 134 11.28 4.43 -27.82
CA ALA A 134 12.58 4.80 -28.37
C ALA A 134 12.55 5.37 -29.81
N THR A 135 11.51 5.06 -30.59
CA THR A 135 11.33 5.61 -31.95
C THR A 135 10.57 6.94 -31.97
N GLY A 136 10.15 7.44 -30.80
CA GLY A 136 9.35 8.66 -30.67
C GLY A 136 7.85 8.48 -30.86
N ALA A 137 7.36 7.24 -31.01
CA ALA A 137 5.92 6.98 -31.04
C ALA A 137 5.32 7.18 -29.63
N LEU A 138 4.20 7.90 -29.55
CA LEU A 138 3.42 8.06 -28.32
C LEU A 138 2.82 6.71 -27.92
N ILE A 139 3.04 6.31 -26.67
CA ILE A 139 2.62 5.01 -26.11
C ILE A 139 1.47 5.18 -25.13
N ASP A 140 1.57 6.12 -24.19
CA ASP A 140 0.54 6.35 -23.18
C ASP A 140 0.48 7.83 -22.79
N THR A 141 -0.68 8.28 -22.33
CA THR A 141 -0.92 9.64 -21.84
C THR A 141 -1.72 9.61 -20.54
N LEU A 142 -1.27 10.36 -19.54
CA LEU A 142 -2.08 10.76 -18.39
C LEU A 142 -2.43 12.24 -18.53
N LEU A 143 -3.72 12.56 -18.67
CA LEU A 143 -4.26 13.91 -18.50
C LEU A 143 -4.87 14.01 -17.10
N TYR A 144 -4.47 14.98 -16.28
CA TYR A 144 -4.84 14.99 -14.85
C TYR A 144 -5.13 16.42 -14.32
N GLY A 145 -5.89 16.47 -13.21
CA GLY A 145 -6.19 17.71 -12.49
C GLY A 145 -7.06 18.66 -13.31
N ASP A 146 -6.73 19.95 -13.25
CA ASP A 146 -7.46 21.05 -13.90
C ASP A 146 -7.12 21.22 -15.40
N GLU A 147 -6.32 20.33 -15.99
CA GLU A 147 -5.98 20.41 -17.41
C GLU A 147 -7.23 20.19 -18.28
N SER A 148 -7.48 21.15 -19.17
CA SER A 148 -8.64 21.17 -20.06
C SER A 148 -8.24 21.12 -21.54
N THR A 149 -6.95 21.28 -21.84
CA THR A 149 -6.42 21.18 -23.20
C THR A 149 -6.38 19.71 -23.61
N PRO A 150 -7.01 19.32 -24.74
CA PRO A 150 -6.90 17.96 -25.24
C PRO A 150 -5.44 17.53 -25.45
N ALA A 151 -5.12 16.31 -25.03
CA ALA A 151 -3.82 15.68 -25.25
C ALA A 151 -3.96 14.51 -26.22
N ALA A 152 -2.96 14.30 -27.07
CA ALA A 152 -2.92 13.12 -27.94
C ALA A 152 -2.90 11.84 -27.09
N GLY A 153 -3.60 10.79 -27.53
CA GLY A 153 -3.71 9.54 -26.77
C GLY A 153 -4.58 9.63 -25.51
N TRP A 154 -5.46 10.63 -25.39
CA TRP A 154 -6.41 10.74 -24.29
C TRP A 154 -7.79 11.15 -24.79
N PHE A 155 -8.85 10.58 -24.20
CA PHE A 155 -10.23 10.90 -24.54
C PHE A 155 -11.02 11.42 -23.33
N GLY A 156 -11.62 12.60 -23.52
CA GLY A 156 -12.51 13.19 -22.51
C GLY A 156 -11.77 13.98 -21.43
N PRO A 157 -12.38 14.18 -20.25
CA PRO A 157 -11.83 15.03 -19.21
C PRO A 157 -10.56 14.44 -18.60
N ALA A 158 -9.79 15.28 -17.91
CA ALA A 158 -8.66 14.85 -17.10
C ALA A 158 -9.10 13.93 -15.95
N ALA A 159 -8.25 12.94 -15.63
CA ALA A 159 -8.38 12.15 -14.42
C ALA A 159 -8.42 13.08 -13.20
N GLN A 160 -9.13 12.66 -12.15
CA GLN A 160 -9.20 13.37 -10.87
C GLN A 160 -8.70 12.45 -9.73
N ILE A 161 -8.16 13.05 -8.66
CA ILE A 161 -7.96 12.37 -7.37
C ILE A 161 -9.26 12.39 -6.57
N TYR A 162 -9.38 11.47 -5.61
CA TYR A 162 -10.50 11.47 -4.70
C TYR A 162 -10.24 12.36 -3.48
N ALA A 163 -10.69 13.61 -3.53
CA ALA A 163 -10.56 14.57 -2.42
C ALA A 163 -11.94 14.99 -1.88
N ARG A 164 -12.51 14.20 -0.96
CA ARG A 164 -13.80 14.50 -0.29
C ARG A 164 -13.62 14.54 1.23
N GLY A 165 -14.29 15.48 1.89
CA GLY A 165 -14.20 15.63 3.34
C GLY A 165 -12.78 15.96 3.79
N ASP A 166 -12.28 15.24 4.80
CA ASP A 166 -10.93 15.40 5.36
C ASP A 166 -9.82 14.77 4.50
N ILE A 167 -10.15 14.17 3.34
CA ILE A 167 -9.16 13.50 2.50
C ILE A 167 -8.31 14.58 1.79
N PRO A 168 -6.99 14.64 2.05
CA PRO A 168 -6.14 15.67 1.48
C PRO A 168 -5.95 15.46 -0.02
N ALA A 169 -5.99 16.52 -0.81
CA ALA A 169 -5.63 16.46 -2.23
C ALA A 169 -4.11 16.27 -2.42
N VAL A 170 -3.33 17.08 -1.69
CA VAL A 170 -1.86 17.07 -1.70
C VAL A 170 -1.32 15.74 -1.18
N GLY A 171 -0.37 15.18 -1.92
CA GLY A 171 0.39 13.97 -1.61
C GLY A 171 -0.29 12.67 -2.01
N GLN A 172 -1.43 12.73 -2.69
CA GLN A 172 -2.06 11.54 -3.25
C GLN A 172 -1.31 11.04 -4.48
N ILE A 173 -1.29 9.72 -4.63
CA ILE A 173 -0.84 9.04 -5.84
C ILE A 173 -2.06 8.89 -6.76
N TRP A 174 -1.95 9.46 -7.95
CA TRP A 174 -2.82 9.16 -9.09
C TRP A 174 -2.56 7.72 -9.47
N GLN A 175 -3.57 6.85 -9.43
CA GLN A 175 -3.36 5.43 -9.71
C GLN A 175 -4.42 4.87 -10.66
N ARG A 176 -4.00 4.10 -11.66
CA ARG A 176 -4.92 3.32 -12.48
C ARG A 176 -5.58 2.24 -11.64
N LYS A 177 -6.88 2.07 -11.82
CA LYS A 177 -7.65 0.93 -11.30
C LYS A 177 -7.11 -0.35 -11.93
N LEU A 178 -7.17 -1.44 -11.19
CA LEU A 178 -6.83 -2.77 -11.70
C LEU A 178 -8.10 -3.50 -12.14
N ASP A 179 -8.01 -4.21 -13.24
CA ASP A 179 -9.01 -5.18 -13.62
C ASP A 179 -9.05 -6.31 -12.56
N PRO A 180 -10.22 -6.60 -11.97
CA PRO A 180 -10.32 -7.53 -10.84
C PRO A 180 -10.10 -8.99 -11.22
N VAL A 181 -10.09 -9.33 -12.51
CA VAL A 181 -9.89 -10.71 -13.00
C VAL A 181 -8.43 -10.93 -13.37
N THR A 182 -7.83 -9.99 -14.08
CA THR A 182 -6.48 -10.11 -14.62
C THR A 182 -5.42 -9.50 -13.72
N GLY A 183 -5.79 -8.55 -12.86
CA GLY A 183 -4.85 -7.75 -12.05
C GLY A 183 -4.06 -6.71 -12.84
N SER A 184 -4.30 -6.58 -14.15
CA SER A 184 -3.67 -5.58 -15.01
C SER A 184 -4.33 -4.21 -14.86
N PRO A 185 -3.61 -3.09 -15.06
CA PRO A 185 -4.20 -1.76 -15.04
C PRO A 185 -5.21 -1.59 -16.18
N LEU A 186 -6.31 -0.88 -15.90
CA LEU A 186 -7.27 -0.46 -16.92
C LEU A 186 -6.65 0.62 -17.80
N ASP A 187 -6.87 0.52 -19.11
CA ASP A 187 -6.35 1.48 -20.07
C ASP A 187 -7.29 1.65 -21.27
N THR A 188 -8.22 2.57 -21.12
CA THR A 188 -9.15 3.03 -22.16
C THR A 188 -8.87 4.47 -22.58
N ASP A 189 -7.68 4.98 -22.23
CA ASP A 189 -7.20 6.34 -22.46
C ASP A 189 -8.14 7.41 -21.84
N ARG A 190 -8.73 7.12 -20.66
CA ARG A 190 -9.79 7.95 -20.06
C ARG A 190 -9.62 8.14 -18.55
N ALA A 191 -10.23 9.21 -18.03
CA ALA A 191 -10.31 9.47 -16.59
C ALA A 191 -10.94 8.32 -15.79
N THR A 192 -11.86 7.56 -16.42
CA THR A 192 -12.53 6.42 -15.81
C THR A 192 -11.61 5.22 -15.56
N ASP A 193 -10.37 5.24 -16.04
CA ASP A 193 -9.37 4.22 -15.73
C ASP A 193 -8.74 4.44 -14.34
N TRP A 194 -8.94 5.62 -13.74
CA TRP A 194 -8.19 6.06 -12.55
C TRP A 194 -9.02 5.95 -11.27
N SER A 195 -8.32 5.75 -10.15
CA SER A 195 -8.90 5.45 -8.84
C SER A 195 -9.76 6.56 -8.26
N GLY A 196 -9.59 7.81 -8.71
CA GLY A 196 -10.43 8.93 -8.30
C GLY A 196 -11.73 9.08 -9.09
N ASP A 197 -12.02 8.17 -10.01
CA ASP A 197 -13.30 8.11 -10.73
C ASP A 197 -14.48 8.09 -9.74
N LEU A 198 -15.32 9.13 -9.80
CA LEU A 198 -16.49 9.26 -8.93
C LEU A 198 -17.67 8.42 -9.39
N GLY A 199 -17.69 7.99 -10.66
CA GLY A 199 -18.76 7.17 -11.23
C GLY A 199 -18.68 5.71 -10.81
N ASP A 200 -17.48 5.23 -10.48
CA ASP A 200 -17.23 3.86 -10.04
C ASP A 200 -17.30 3.74 -8.51
N LEU A 201 -18.32 3.01 -8.02
CA LEU A 201 -18.55 2.79 -6.59
C LEU A 201 -17.71 1.66 -6.00
N GLN A 202 -17.16 0.78 -6.85
CA GLN A 202 -16.50 -0.43 -6.41
C GLN A 202 -14.99 -0.26 -6.42
N TRP A 203 -14.45 0.30 -7.50
CA TRP A 203 -13.02 0.44 -7.72
C TRP A 203 -12.58 1.89 -7.93
N GLY A 204 -13.53 2.83 -8.04
CA GLY A 204 -13.29 4.27 -7.95
C GLY A 204 -13.38 4.80 -6.52
N ARG A 205 -13.23 6.12 -6.36
CA ARG A 205 -13.23 6.83 -5.06
C ARG A 205 -12.18 6.31 -4.07
N GLN A 206 -11.05 5.83 -4.57
CA GLN A 206 -9.96 5.30 -3.77
C GLN A 206 -8.83 6.32 -3.63
N VAL A 207 -8.24 6.34 -2.44
CA VAL A 207 -7.10 7.18 -2.07
C VAL A 207 -5.87 6.30 -2.03
N HIS A 208 -4.77 6.80 -2.60
CA HIS A 208 -3.47 6.16 -2.52
C HIS A 208 -2.46 7.18 -2.03
N MET A 209 -1.60 6.78 -1.11
CA MET A 209 -0.56 7.62 -0.53
C MET A 209 0.77 6.87 -0.56
N PRO A 210 1.91 7.58 -0.55
CA PRO A 210 3.22 6.98 -0.35
C PRO A 210 3.26 6.04 0.87
N GLY A 211 3.95 4.91 0.72
CA GLY A 211 4.10 3.89 1.77
C GLY A 211 2.88 2.99 1.99
N TRP A 212 1.71 3.28 1.39
CA TRP A 212 0.56 2.39 1.48
C TRP A 212 0.83 1.11 0.70
N GLN A 213 0.47 -0.02 1.28
CA GLN A 213 0.41 -1.25 0.52
C GLN A 213 -0.69 -1.11 -0.52
N GLN A 214 -0.35 -1.30 -1.80
CA GLN A 214 -1.37 -1.48 -2.81
C GLN A 214 -2.15 -2.74 -2.44
N LEU A 215 -3.47 -2.60 -2.29
CA LEU A 215 -4.34 -3.74 -2.08
C LEU A 215 -4.28 -4.58 -3.36
N SER A 216 -3.35 -5.54 -3.40
CA SER A 216 -3.43 -6.62 -4.36
C SER A 216 -4.77 -7.32 -4.13
N ILE A 217 -5.33 -7.89 -5.20
CA ILE A 217 -6.54 -8.73 -5.17
C ILE A 217 -6.19 -10.08 -4.49
N VAL A 218 -5.44 -10.04 -3.37
CA VAL A 218 -4.93 -11.23 -2.69
C VAL A 218 -6.14 -12.02 -2.22
N PRO A 219 -6.22 -13.31 -2.60
CA PRO A 219 -7.39 -14.12 -2.35
C PRO A 219 -7.60 -14.29 -0.85
N VAL A 220 -8.88 -14.42 -0.48
CA VAL A 220 -9.31 -14.90 0.83
C VAL A 220 -8.44 -16.11 1.23
N VAL A 221 -7.76 -16.00 2.37
CA VAL A 221 -7.04 -17.15 2.95
C VAL A 221 -8.08 -18.06 3.59
N VAL A 222 -8.19 -19.29 3.10
CA VAL A 222 -9.09 -20.31 3.64
C VAL A 222 -8.27 -21.35 4.38
N ALA A 223 -8.58 -21.56 5.65
CA ALA A 223 -7.92 -22.55 6.50
C ALA A 223 -8.95 -23.22 7.42
N ASN A 224 -8.77 -24.50 7.71
CA ASN A 224 -9.47 -25.18 8.82
C ASN A 224 -8.69 -24.91 10.11
N ALA A 225 -9.37 -24.40 11.14
CA ALA A 225 -8.72 -23.99 12.38
C ALA A 225 -9.60 -24.24 13.60
N THR A 226 -8.97 -24.51 14.75
CA THR A 226 -9.63 -24.35 16.05
C THR A 226 -9.52 -22.90 16.47
N MET A 227 -10.64 -22.32 16.89
CA MET A 227 -10.73 -20.94 17.33
C MET A 227 -11.31 -20.86 18.74
N THR A 228 -10.72 -20.02 19.57
CA THR A 228 -11.31 -19.59 20.84
C THR A 228 -11.86 -18.18 20.67
N VAL A 229 -13.12 -17.99 21.07
CA VAL A 229 -13.75 -16.66 21.14
C VAL A 229 -13.74 -16.21 22.60
N ALA A 230 -12.99 -15.16 22.88
CA ALA A 230 -12.96 -14.51 24.19
C ALA A 230 -13.90 -13.30 24.17
N VAL A 231 -14.69 -13.12 25.23
CA VAL A 231 -15.68 -12.04 25.33
C VAL A 231 -15.38 -11.20 26.57
N GLY A 232 -15.28 -9.89 26.37
CA GLY A 232 -14.99 -8.94 27.43
C GLY A 232 -16.21 -8.44 28.21
N PRO A 233 -15.98 -7.83 29.38
CA PRO A 233 -14.66 -7.46 29.88
C PRO A 233 -13.87 -8.60 30.55
N GLU A 234 -14.49 -9.48 31.32
CA GLU A 234 -13.80 -10.44 32.20
C GLU A 234 -13.14 -11.62 31.45
N GLY A 235 -13.60 -11.93 30.23
CA GLY A 235 -13.12 -13.07 29.47
C GLY A 235 -11.91 -12.80 28.56
N LEU A 236 -11.41 -11.56 28.49
CA LEU A 236 -10.31 -11.21 27.57
C LEU A 236 -8.91 -11.44 28.13
N TYR A 237 -8.69 -11.11 29.41
CA TYR A 237 -7.36 -11.13 30.01
C TYR A 237 -6.69 -12.50 29.95
N GLN A 238 -7.38 -13.55 30.45
CA GLN A 238 -6.76 -14.87 30.61
C GLN A 238 -6.34 -15.52 29.28
N PRO A 239 -7.17 -15.52 28.22
CA PRO A 239 -6.75 -16.02 26.91
C PRO A 239 -5.55 -15.27 26.32
N LEU A 240 -5.50 -13.95 26.48
CA LEU A 240 -4.38 -13.13 25.99
C LEU A 240 -3.09 -13.38 26.78
N ALA A 241 -3.19 -13.48 28.10
CA ALA A 241 -2.08 -13.84 28.97
C ALA A 241 -1.51 -15.21 28.59
N ASN A 242 -2.38 -16.20 28.34
CA ASN A 242 -1.99 -17.53 27.90
C ASN A 242 -1.29 -17.50 26.53
N PHE A 243 -1.80 -16.71 25.58
CA PHE A 243 -1.20 -16.54 24.26
C PHE A 243 0.25 -16.02 24.34
N ILE A 244 0.48 -14.98 25.15
CA ILE A 244 1.82 -14.41 25.35
C ILE A 244 2.73 -15.41 26.08
N ALA A 245 2.23 -16.07 27.14
CA ALA A 245 2.99 -17.03 27.92
C ALA A 245 3.42 -18.27 27.11
N ALA A 246 2.56 -18.73 26.19
CA ALA A 246 2.81 -19.89 25.32
C ALA A 246 3.74 -19.59 24.13
N THR A 247 4.18 -18.34 23.95
CA THR A 247 5.05 -17.97 22.82
C THR A 247 6.51 -18.32 23.12
N HIS A 248 7.19 -18.93 22.14
CA HIS A 248 8.53 -19.51 22.33
C HIS A 248 9.64 -18.92 21.47
N LYS A 249 9.32 -18.34 20.30
CA LYS A 249 10.30 -17.86 19.31
C LYS A 249 10.08 -16.41 18.93
N THR A 250 8.86 -16.04 18.54
CA THR A 250 8.55 -14.72 18.00
C THR A 250 7.19 -14.24 18.47
N LEU A 251 7.12 -12.99 18.91
CA LEU A 251 5.89 -12.31 19.29
C LEU A 251 5.83 -10.96 18.56
N ASP A 252 4.98 -10.86 17.56
CA ASP A 252 4.72 -9.61 16.83
C ASP A 252 3.34 -9.08 17.22
N LEU A 253 3.25 -7.81 17.60
CA LEU A 253 2.03 -7.19 18.14
C LEU A 253 1.78 -5.84 17.45
N SER A 254 0.59 -5.64 16.88
CA SER A 254 0.19 -4.38 16.22
C SER A 254 -1.07 -3.85 16.87
N LEU A 255 -0.90 -2.77 17.64
CA LEU A 255 -1.91 -2.28 18.59
C LEU A 255 -2.11 -0.77 18.49
N TYR A 256 -3.34 -0.31 18.67
CA TYR A 256 -3.63 1.11 18.82
C TYR A 256 -3.09 1.68 20.14
N THR A 257 -3.45 1.09 21.28
CA THR A 257 -2.85 1.42 22.59
C THR A 257 -2.52 0.17 23.39
N PHE A 258 -1.53 0.30 24.28
CA PHE A 258 -1.05 -0.75 25.16
C PHE A 258 -0.85 -0.21 26.58
N GLU A 259 -1.90 -0.27 27.38
CA GLU A 259 -2.03 0.35 28.71
C GLU A 259 -2.46 -0.71 29.73
N HIS A 260 -1.71 -1.80 29.81
CA HIS A 260 -2.00 -2.91 30.70
C HIS A 260 -0.74 -3.46 31.34
N LYS A 261 -0.60 -3.21 32.64
CA LYS A 261 0.62 -3.52 33.41
C LYS A 261 0.99 -5.00 33.35
N GLU A 262 0.05 -5.87 33.69
CA GLU A 262 0.29 -7.31 33.83
C GLU A 262 0.63 -7.95 32.47
N LEU A 263 -0.02 -7.51 31.39
CA LEU A 263 0.33 -7.95 30.04
C LEU A 263 1.71 -7.44 29.62
N ALA A 264 2.08 -6.20 29.97
CA ALA A 264 3.42 -5.67 29.69
C ALA A 264 4.51 -6.48 30.38
N GLU A 265 4.28 -6.88 31.63
CA GLU A 265 5.18 -7.77 32.37
C GLU A 265 5.28 -9.15 31.72
N LEU A 266 4.18 -9.72 31.20
CA LEU A 266 4.21 -10.99 30.45
C LEU A 266 4.98 -10.89 29.13
N VAL A 267 4.83 -9.78 28.39
CA VAL A 267 5.59 -9.53 27.16
C VAL A 267 7.08 -9.36 27.47
N ALA A 268 7.43 -8.60 28.51
CA ALA A 268 8.80 -8.47 28.98
C ALA A 268 9.39 -9.81 29.42
N ALA A 269 8.61 -10.64 30.13
CA ALA A 269 9.04 -11.98 30.51
C ALA A 269 9.27 -12.86 29.27
N ALA A 270 8.49 -12.71 28.19
CA ALA A 270 8.75 -13.41 26.94
C ALA A 270 10.09 -12.99 26.31
N ALA A 271 10.37 -11.68 26.24
CA ALA A 271 11.65 -11.17 25.76
C ALA A 271 12.83 -11.70 26.58
N GLN A 272 12.73 -11.71 27.92
CA GLN A 272 13.74 -12.27 28.81
C GLN A 272 13.98 -13.78 28.63
N ARG A 273 12.97 -14.53 28.19
CA ARG A 273 13.12 -15.95 27.81
C ARG A 273 13.83 -16.16 26.47
N GLY A 274 14.12 -15.09 25.73
CA GLY A 274 14.74 -15.14 24.40
C GLY A 274 13.76 -15.12 23.22
N VAL A 275 12.48 -14.81 23.46
CA VAL A 275 11.50 -14.58 22.38
C VAL A 275 11.84 -13.25 21.69
N ARG A 276 11.88 -13.21 20.37
CA ARG A 276 11.99 -11.96 19.61
C ARG A 276 10.64 -11.23 19.66
N VAL A 277 10.58 -10.12 20.39
CA VAL A 277 9.37 -9.31 20.57
C VAL A 277 9.43 -8.05 19.72
N ARG A 278 8.41 -7.83 18.88
CA ARG A 278 8.20 -6.58 18.14
C ARG A 278 6.81 -6.02 18.41
N LEU A 279 6.73 -4.76 18.79
CA LEU A 279 5.49 -4.07 19.12
C LEU A 279 5.35 -2.80 18.28
N LEU A 280 4.33 -2.75 17.41
CA LEU A 280 3.97 -1.57 16.62
C LEU A 280 2.77 -0.88 17.28
N LEU A 281 2.91 0.41 17.60
CA LEU A 281 1.92 1.22 18.31
C LEU A 281 1.48 2.46 17.51
N GLU A 282 0.25 2.95 17.71
CA GLU A 282 -0.17 4.25 17.19
C GLU A 282 0.66 5.38 17.82
N GLY A 283 1.24 6.23 16.98
CA GLY A 283 2.14 7.32 17.40
C GLY A 283 1.46 8.53 18.01
N SER A 284 0.19 8.76 17.66
CA SER A 284 -0.55 9.98 18.01
C SER A 284 -2.03 9.70 18.30
N PRO A 285 -2.35 8.76 19.21
CA PRO A 285 -3.74 8.47 19.51
C PRO A 285 -4.42 9.72 20.12
N PRO A 286 -5.69 10.00 19.82
CA PRO A 286 -6.50 10.98 20.54
C PRO A 286 -6.30 10.89 22.05
N GLY A 287 -5.92 12.01 22.68
CA GLY A 287 -5.56 12.07 24.11
C GLY A 287 -4.06 11.92 24.41
N GLY A 288 -3.26 11.56 23.41
CA GLY A 288 -1.81 11.37 23.52
C GLY A 288 -1.41 10.02 24.11
N ILE A 289 -0.10 9.78 24.18
CA ILE A 289 0.47 8.57 24.79
C ILE A 289 0.51 8.75 26.31
N SER A 290 -0.22 7.91 27.05
CA SER A 290 -0.29 7.97 28.52
C SER A 290 1.01 7.54 29.20
N ASP A 291 1.16 7.90 30.47
CA ASP A 291 2.31 7.47 31.28
C ASP A 291 2.31 5.96 31.54
N LEU A 292 1.14 5.32 31.58
CA LEU A 292 1.05 3.85 31.69
C LEU A 292 1.55 3.16 30.41
N GLN A 293 1.24 3.70 29.23
CA GLN A 293 1.80 3.16 27.98
C GLN A 293 3.31 3.37 27.92
N LYS A 294 3.81 4.56 28.29
CA LYS A 294 5.26 4.82 28.36
C LYS A 294 5.94 3.83 29.30
N TRP A 295 5.38 3.59 30.48
CA TRP A 295 5.89 2.59 31.42
C TRP A 295 5.89 1.19 30.83
N SER A 296 4.79 0.78 30.18
CA SER A 296 4.66 -0.54 29.55
C SER A 296 5.70 -0.75 28.45
N VAL A 297 5.89 0.26 27.59
CA VAL A 297 6.91 0.27 26.54
C VAL A 297 8.32 0.21 27.12
N MET A 298 8.62 1.04 28.12
CA MET A 298 9.93 1.02 28.78
C MET A 298 10.24 -0.34 29.41
N THR A 299 9.25 -0.98 30.03
CA THR A 299 9.38 -2.33 30.62
C THR A 299 9.73 -3.37 29.56
N ILE A 300 9.08 -3.32 28.39
CA ILE A 300 9.35 -4.24 27.27
C ILE A 300 10.72 -3.98 26.65
N VAL A 301 11.08 -2.71 26.40
CA VAL A 301 12.38 -2.33 25.82
C VAL A 301 13.53 -2.71 26.75
N ALA A 302 13.39 -2.47 28.06
CA ALA A 302 14.39 -2.87 29.05
C ALA A 302 14.60 -4.40 29.12
N ALA A 303 13.59 -5.18 28.72
CA ALA A 303 13.65 -6.63 28.62
C ALA A 303 14.21 -7.14 27.26
N GLY A 304 14.54 -6.25 26.32
CA GLY A 304 15.08 -6.59 25.02
C GLY A 304 14.06 -6.66 23.88
N GLY A 305 12.81 -6.22 24.12
CA GLY A 305 11.81 -6.09 23.05
C GLY A 305 12.02 -4.83 22.20
N GLU A 306 11.59 -4.89 20.94
CA GLU A 306 11.62 -3.75 20.01
C GLU A 306 10.24 -3.11 19.94
N VAL A 307 10.16 -1.79 20.07
CA VAL A 307 8.89 -1.04 20.01
C VAL A 307 9.01 0.10 19.01
N HIS A 308 8.15 0.10 18.00
CA HIS A 308 8.02 1.19 17.03
C HIS A 308 6.67 1.89 17.20
N TYR A 309 6.68 3.20 16.99
CA TYR A 309 5.45 3.97 16.85
C TYR A 309 5.24 4.30 15.37
N LEU A 310 4.02 4.09 14.88
CA LEU A 310 3.60 4.59 13.57
C LEU A 310 3.43 6.12 13.68
N ALA A 311 4.53 6.82 13.53
CA ALA A 311 4.64 8.26 13.69
C ALA A 311 5.55 8.85 12.61
N VAL A 312 5.42 10.15 12.37
CA VAL A 312 6.46 10.88 11.64
C VAL A 312 7.64 11.05 12.59
N ASN A 313 8.84 10.69 12.13
CA ASN A 313 10.06 10.94 12.89
C ASN A 313 10.16 12.44 13.19
N GLU A 314 10.44 12.81 14.45
CA GLU A 314 10.54 14.23 14.85
C GLU A 314 11.58 15.03 14.06
N ARG A 315 12.58 14.34 13.48
CA ARG A 315 13.63 14.91 12.64
C ARG A 315 13.32 14.86 11.15
N ALA A 316 12.15 14.33 10.76
CA ALA A 316 11.75 14.30 9.37
C ALA A 316 11.60 15.72 8.81
N PRO A 317 11.95 15.96 7.54
CA PRO A 317 11.66 17.22 6.87
C PRO A 317 10.18 17.60 6.96
N LYS A 318 9.90 18.91 6.88
CA LYS A 318 8.52 19.38 6.81
C LYS A 318 7.84 18.83 5.56
N GLY A 319 6.65 18.26 5.75
CA GLY A 319 5.85 17.69 4.65
C GLY A 319 5.63 16.18 4.78
N TYR A 320 6.54 15.47 5.45
CA TYR A 320 6.32 14.06 5.77
C TYR A 320 5.06 13.89 6.61
N ARG A 321 4.30 12.84 6.29
CA ARG A 321 3.04 12.47 6.96
C ARG A 321 3.15 11.07 7.50
N THR A 322 2.34 10.75 8.51
CA THR A 322 2.20 9.37 8.96
C THR A 322 1.70 8.53 7.79
N ARG A 323 2.20 7.30 7.66
CA ARG A 323 1.76 6.37 6.62
C ARG A 323 0.24 6.27 6.66
N TYR A 324 -0.36 5.89 7.78
CA TYR A 324 -1.80 5.89 7.96
C TYR A 324 -2.25 7.04 8.87
N ARG A 325 -3.51 7.48 8.73
CA ARG A 325 -4.09 8.46 9.67
C ARG A 325 -4.08 7.92 11.11
N TYR A 326 -4.39 6.63 11.27
CA TYR A 326 -4.31 5.91 12.53
C TYR A 326 -3.99 4.43 12.30
N LEU A 327 -3.15 3.83 13.14
CA LEU A 327 -3.03 2.39 13.35
C LEU A 327 -4.11 1.93 14.34
N HIS A 328 -5.31 1.60 13.86
CA HIS A 328 -6.39 1.16 14.74
C HIS A 328 -6.47 -0.38 14.93
N ALA A 329 -5.40 -1.11 14.61
CA ALA A 329 -5.33 -2.56 14.71
C ALA A 329 -5.20 -3.04 16.18
N LYS A 330 -5.60 -4.30 16.42
CA LYS A 330 -5.39 -5.05 17.68
C LYS A 330 -5.20 -6.52 17.37
N TYR A 331 -4.01 -6.86 16.90
CA TYR A 331 -3.66 -8.25 16.62
C TYR A 331 -2.28 -8.58 17.15
N GLY A 332 -2.05 -9.88 17.30
CA GLY A 332 -0.75 -10.43 17.65
C GLY A 332 -0.51 -11.76 16.96
N ILE A 333 0.77 -12.07 16.73
CA ILE A 333 1.24 -13.26 16.04
C ILE A 333 2.26 -13.95 16.95
N SER A 334 2.04 -15.22 17.22
CA SER A 334 2.90 -16.08 18.02
C SER A 334 3.50 -17.17 17.14
N ASP A 335 4.83 -17.22 17.09
CA ASP A 335 5.64 -18.25 16.44
C ASP A 335 5.31 -18.55 14.97
N GLY A 336 4.66 -17.61 14.27
CA GLY A 336 4.13 -17.79 12.91
C GLY A 336 3.09 -18.92 12.80
N GLN A 337 2.45 -19.29 13.90
CA GLN A 337 1.46 -20.37 13.96
C GLN A 337 0.09 -19.90 14.43
N SER A 338 0.06 -19.04 15.45
CA SER A 338 -1.18 -18.62 16.10
C SER A 338 -1.31 -17.10 16.06
N ILE A 339 -2.55 -16.62 15.96
CA ILE A 339 -2.86 -15.20 16.03
C ILE A 339 -3.94 -14.94 17.07
N PHE A 340 -3.96 -13.71 17.58
CA PHE A 340 -5.19 -13.10 18.07
C PHE A 340 -5.56 -11.90 17.20
N ASN A 341 -6.85 -11.61 17.09
CA ASN A 341 -7.36 -10.36 16.51
C ASN A 341 -8.64 -9.95 17.26
N GLY A 342 -8.75 -8.69 17.64
CA GLY A 342 -9.83 -8.24 18.53
C GLY A 342 -10.30 -6.80 18.32
N THR A 343 -11.35 -6.44 19.06
CA THR A 343 -12.02 -5.14 18.92
C THR A 343 -11.57 -4.09 19.94
N GLU A 344 -11.16 -4.52 21.13
CA GLU A 344 -10.77 -3.62 22.22
C GLU A 344 -9.27 -3.37 22.27
N ASN A 345 -8.85 -2.19 22.72
CA ASN A 345 -7.45 -1.91 23.03
C ASN A 345 -6.95 -2.79 24.18
N LEU A 346 -5.62 -2.98 24.30
CA LEU A 346 -5.02 -3.69 25.44
C LEU A 346 -4.89 -2.74 26.63
N THR A 347 -6.03 -2.43 27.24
CA THR A 347 -6.17 -1.51 28.37
C THR A 347 -6.82 -2.24 29.54
N TYR A 348 -6.47 -1.87 30.78
CA TYR A 348 -7.01 -2.54 31.97
C TYR A 348 -8.54 -2.46 32.07
N ASP A 349 -9.16 -1.37 31.61
CA ASP A 349 -10.62 -1.21 31.60
C ASP A 349 -11.34 -2.06 30.53
N ALA A 350 -10.62 -2.51 29.50
CA ALA A 350 -11.14 -3.44 28.50
C ALA A 350 -10.97 -4.90 28.90
N MET A 351 -9.87 -5.23 29.58
CA MET A 351 -9.51 -6.60 29.94
C MET A 351 -9.01 -6.69 31.38
N PRO A 352 -9.87 -6.42 32.37
CA PRO A 352 -9.47 -6.49 33.77
C PRO A 352 -8.96 -7.88 34.13
N VAL A 353 -7.94 -7.92 34.98
CA VAL A 353 -7.39 -9.18 35.51
C VAL A 353 -8.50 -9.94 36.23
N THR A 354 -8.63 -11.22 35.93
CA THR A 354 -9.67 -12.08 36.51
C THR A 354 -9.59 -12.06 38.04
N ASN A 355 -10.69 -11.66 38.65
CA ASN A 355 -10.89 -11.55 40.08
C ASN A 355 -12.18 -12.29 40.49
N ALA A 356 -12.37 -12.48 41.80
CA ALA A 356 -13.53 -13.22 42.32
C ALA A 356 -14.86 -12.48 42.13
N GLU A 357 -14.82 -11.16 41.92
CA GLU A 357 -16.00 -10.29 41.80
C GLU A 357 -15.98 -9.58 40.43
N PRO A 358 -17.07 -9.58 39.65
CA PRO A 358 -17.11 -8.94 38.33
C PRO A 358 -16.63 -7.48 38.38
N SER A 359 -15.58 -7.19 37.63
CA SER A 359 -15.14 -5.82 37.37
C SER A 359 -15.84 -5.31 36.12
N GLY A 360 -16.61 -4.23 36.25
CA GLY A 360 -17.14 -3.52 35.08
C GLY A 360 -16.03 -3.13 34.10
N GLY A 361 -16.38 -2.94 32.83
CA GLY A 361 -15.39 -2.64 31.78
C GLY A 361 -16.03 -2.53 30.41
N ARG A 362 -15.18 -2.56 29.37
CA ARG A 362 -15.62 -2.43 27.97
C ARG A 362 -16.07 -3.77 27.39
N ARG A 363 -17.12 -3.75 26.57
CA ARG A 363 -17.63 -4.93 25.86
C ARG A 363 -16.94 -5.05 24.51
N GLY A 364 -16.32 -6.19 24.25
CA GLY A 364 -15.75 -6.54 22.96
C GLY A 364 -15.37 -8.01 22.89
N PHE A 365 -14.67 -8.41 21.83
CA PHE A 365 -14.26 -9.80 21.66
C PHE A 365 -12.89 -9.92 21.00
N TYR A 366 -12.25 -11.05 21.26
CA TYR A 366 -11.00 -11.48 20.63
C TYR A 366 -11.18 -12.87 20.04
N LEU A 367 -10.65 -13.07 18.84
CA LEU A 367 -10.53 -14.38 18.22
C LEU A 367 -9.09 -14.83 18.37
N PHE A 368 -8.87 -16.00 18.98
CA PHE A 368 -7.58 -16.68 19.03
C PHE A 368 -7.64 -17.86 18.08
N VAL A 369 -6.77 -17.86 17.07
CA VAL A 369 -6.79 -18.83 15.98
C VAL A 369 -5.42 -19.49 15.87
N ASN A 370 -5.39 -20.82 15.90
CA ASN A 370 -4.18 -21.59 15.59
C ASN A 370 -4.29 -22.11 14.16
N ALA A 371 -3.67 -21.37 13.22
CA ALA A 371 -3.63 -21.72 11.82
C ALA A 371 -2.48 -20.99 11.14
N ARG A 372 -1.45 -21.76 10.75
CA ARG A 372 -0.25 -21.26 10.08
C ARG A 372 -0.55 -20.38 8.87
N GLN A 373 -1.48 -20.80 8.01
CA GLN A 373 -1.84 -20.04 6.80
C GLN A 373 -2.41 -18.66 7.12
N VAL A 374 -3.17 -18.54 8.22
CA VAL A 374 -3.70 -17.26 8.69
C VAL A 374 -2.57 -16.43 9.31
N ALA A 375 -1.72 -17.05 10.14
CA ALA A 375 -0.57 -16.38 10.73
C ALA A 375 0.39 -15.81 9.67
N GLU A 376 0.72 -16.57 8.63
CA GLU A 376 1.56 -16.12 7.50
C GLU A 376 0.98 -14.87 6.81
N ARG A 377 -0.35 -14.76 6.70
CA ARG A 377 -0.98 -13.55 6.14
C ARG A 377 -0.85 -12.34 7.06
N PHE A 378 -1.02 -12.54 8.36
CA PHE A 378 -0.81 -11.47 9.34
C PHE A 378 0.68 -11.08 9.43
N GLU A 379 1.61 -12.02 9.29
CA GLU A 379 3.06 -11.74 9.25
C GLU A 379 3.44 -10.89 8.03
N GLN A 380 2.84 -11.14 6.87
CA GLN A 380 3.03 -10.30 5.68
C GLN A 380 2.56 -8.87 5.94
N LEU A 381 1.39 -8.69 6.55
CA LEU A 381 0.85 -7.37 6.91
C LEU A 381 1.76 -6.68 7.93
N PHE A 382 2.10 -7.38 9.02
CA PHE A 382 2.97 -6.85 10.06
C PHE A 382 4.34 -6.45 9.49
N THR A 383 4.93 -7.27 8.63
CA THR A 383 6.24 -6.98 8.02
C THR A 383 6.19 -5.75 7.14
N HIS A 384 5.10 -5.55 6.38
CA HIS A 384 4.89 -4.32 5.61
C HIS A 384 4.79 -3.10 6.52
N ASP A 385 3.98 -3.18 7.57
CA ASP A 385 3.76 -2.06 8.51
C ASP A 385 4.99 -1.78 9.39
N TRP A 386 5.80 -2.80 9.68
CA TRP A 386 7.03 -2.72 10.46
C TRP A 386 8.19 -2.11 9.68
N ALA A 387 8.20 -2.29 8.36
CA ALA A 387 9.23 -1.70 7.50
C ALA A 387 9.23 -0.17 7.64
N PRO A 388 10.42 0.47 7.65
CA PRO A 388 10.57 1.91 7.87
C PRO A 388 9.78 2.78 6.88
#